data_AF-A0A1H5B645-F1
#
_entry.id   AF-A0A1H5B645-F1
#
_cell.length_a   1.000
_cell.length_b   1.000
_cell.length_c   1.000
_cell.angle_alpha   90.00
_cell.angle_beta   90.00
_cell.angle_gamma   90.00
#
_symmetry.space_group_name_H-M   'P 1'
#
loop_
_entity.id
_entity.type
_entity.pdbx_description
1 polymer ?
#
loop_
_entity_poly.entity_id
_entity_poly.type
_entity_poly.pdbx_seq_one_letter_code
_entity_poly.pdbx_strand_id
1 'polypeptide(L)'
;MGDGALSVWEKSSTARVVPSAHPRKLAKVPFVELADGRLQGVVSSGSDIGRVYVSSVEAGTYAFACSTNNNRPCGGARGWFCNHIRALISEAVLQYGVERVGRYLKVEVAGGASADAGSLTDAMTAVRPGQGDGSAAAQVFSRFLRHLAYLELAPSTGPLPEMQWFPTTRAVA
;
A
#
# COMPACT_ATOMS: atom_id res chain seq x y z
N MET A 1 -20.31 5.55 -19.72
CA MET A 1 -21.71 6.02 -19.61
C MET A 1 -22.40 5.18 -18.56
N GLY A 2 -22.85 5.85 -17.51
CA GLY A 2 -23.40 5.28 -16.29
C GLY A 2 -22.99 6.12 -15.09
N ASP A 3 -23.34 7.42 -15.09
CA ASP A 3 -23.29 8.25 -13.88
C ASP A 3 -24.29 7.65 -12.90
N GLY A 4 -23.81 6.78 -12.02
CA GLY A 4 -24.56 6.31 -10.87
C GLY A 4 -24.82 7.52 -10.00
N ALA A 5 -26.06 8.03 -10.02
CA ALA A 5 -26.46 9.18 -9.24
C ALA A 5 -26.07 8.97 -7.78
N LEU A 6 -25.12 9.77 -7.29
CA LEU A 6 -24.72 9.73 -5.88
C LEU A 6 -25.96 9.89 -5.02
N SER A 7 -26.12 8.93 -4.14
CA SER A 7 -27.18 8.88 -3.13
C SER A 7 -27.17 10.13 -2.25
N VAL A 8 -28.29 10.40 -1.59
CA VAL A 8 -28.43 11.58 -0.70
C VAL A 8 -27.39 11.56 0.43
N TRP A 9 -26.96 10.38 0.89
CA TRP A 9 -25.95 10.25 1.94
C TRP A 9 -24.53 10.54 1.44
N GLU A 10 -24.17 10.09 0.23
CA GLU A 10 -22.86 10.42 -0.39
C GLU A 10 -22.71 11.92 -0.61
N LYS A 11 -23.83 12.61 -0.88
CA LYS A 11 -23.89 14.08 -1.00
C LYS A 11 -23.82 14.81 0.34
N SER A 12 -24.23 14.16 1.43
CA SER A 12 -24.32 14.76 2.77
C SER A 12 -23.11 14.46 3.67
N SER A 13 -22.22 13.57 3.22
CA SER A 13 -21.06 13.17 4.00
C SER A 13 -19.93 14.20 3.89
N THR A 14 -19.52 14.78 5.02
CA THR A 14 -18.33 15.63 5.13
C THR A 14 -17.03 14.80 5.07
N ALA A 15 -17.12 13.49 5.28
CA ALA A 15 -16.04 12.53 5.08
C ALA A 15 -16.21 11.83 3.71
N ARG A 16 -15.11 11.66 2.97
CA ARG A 16 -15.16 10.93 1.69
C ARG A 16 -15.61 9.49 1.95
N VAL A 17 -16.71 9.06 1.32
CA VAL A 17 -17.13 7.65 1.36
C VAL A 17 -16.04 6.83 0.67
N VAL A 18 -15.40 5.94 1.43
CA VAL A 18 -14.36 5.05 0.92
C VAL A 18 -15.03 3.77 0.43
N PRO A 19 -14.72 3.30 -0.80
CA PRO A 19 -15.25 2.01 -1.27
C PRO A 19 -14.85 0.88 -0.33
N SER A 20 -15.65 -0.20 -0.33
CA SER A 20 -15.35 -1.39 0.46
C SER A 20 -13.96 -1.94 0.12
N ALA A 21 -13.30 -2.48 1.15
CA ALA A 21 -11.98 -3.09 0.99
C ALA A 21 -12.07 -4.23 -0.03
N HIS A 22 -11.21 -4.19 -1.04
CA HIS A 22 -11.14 -5.25 -2.05
C HIS A 22 -10.43 -6.49 -1.50
N PRO A 23 -10.77 -7.70 -1.97
CA PRO A 23 -10.04 -8.91 -1.61
C PRO A 23 -8.53 -8.76 -1.88
N ARG A 24 -7.72 -9.02 -0.85
CA ARG A 24 -6.26 -8.82 -0.89
C ARG A 24 -5.51 -10.12 -1.13
N LYS A 25 -4.38 -10.05 -1.84
CA LYS A 25 -3.46 -11.17 -1.99
C LYS A 25 -2.46 -11.20 -0.83
N LEU A 26 -2.96 -11.44 0.38
CA LEU A 26 -2.16 -11.43 1.62
C LEU A 26 -0.95 -12.37 1.58
N ALA A 27 -1.06 -13.51 0.89
CA ALA A 27 0.04 -14.44 0.72
C ALA A 27 1.22 -13.86 -0.09
N LYS A 28 0.97 -12.86 -0.96
CA LYS A 28 2.02 -12.23 -1.78
C LYS A 28 2.54 -10.94 -1.18
N VAL A 29 1.65 -10.04 -0.76
CA VAL A 29 2.01 -8.76 -0.13
C VAL A 29 1.22 -8.66 1.18
N PRO A 30 1.73 -9.26 2.27
CA PRO A 30 1.02 -9.27 3.55
C PRO A 30 0.91 -7.89 4.20
N PHE A 31 1.79 -6.94 3.85
CA PHE A 31 1.81 -5.62 4.47
C PHE A 31 2.26 -4.55 3.48
N VAL A 32 1.53 -3.45 3.45
CA VAL A 32 1.82 -2.25 2.67
C VAL A 32 1.35 -1.04 3.46
N GLU A 33 2.11 0.06 3.39
CA GLU A 33 1.77 1.32 4.03
C GLU A 33 2.32 2.51 3.24
N LEU A 34 1.66 3.66 3.42
CA LEU A 34 2.17 4.98 3.03
C LEU A 34 2.53 5.72 4.31
N ALA A 35 3.80 5.68 4.71
CA ALA A 35 4.27 6.22 5.98
C ALA A 35 5.68 6.79 5.84
N ASP A 36 6.02 7.80 6.66
CA ASP A 36 7.36 8.38 6.75
C ASP A 36 7.96 8.83 5.41
N GLY A 37 7.11 9.32 4.51
CA GLY A 37 7.52 9.76 3.17
C GLY A 37 7.86 8.62 2.21
N ARG A 38 7.42 7.39 2.50
CA ARG A 38 7.72 6.19 1.71
C ARG A 38 6.47 5.36 1.43
N LEU A 39 6.39 4.81 0.23
CA LEU A 39 5.62 3.58 0.01
C LEU A 39 6.48 2.43 0.48
N GLN A 40 6.04 1.68 1.48
CA GLN A 40 6.84 0.63 2.07
C GLN A 40 6.00 -0.56 2.52
N GLY A 41 6.64 -1.72 2.68
CA GLY A 41 5.92 -2.90 3.11
C GLY A 41 6.74 -4.18 3.06
N VAL A 42 6.04 -5.29 3.22
CA VAL A 42 6.60 -6.63 3.27
C VAL A 42 5.98 -7.46 2.15
N VAL A 43 6.84 -8.12 1.38
CA VAL A 43 6.48 -8.94 0.22
C VAL A 43 7.03 -10.35 0.41
N SER A 44 6.21 -11.36 0.16
CA SER A 44 6.65 -12.75 0.30
C SER A 44 7.63 -13.14 -0.81
N SER A 45 8.61 -13.98 -0.46
CA SER A 45 9.57 -14.53 -1.42
C SER A 45 8.90 -15.42 -2.48
N GLY A 46 7.73 -16.01 -2.16
CA GLY A 46 7.02 -16.97 -2.98
C GLY A 46 7.60 -18.39 -2.96
N SER A 47 8.86 -18.57 -2.56
CA SER A 47 9.52 -19.88 -2.47
C SER A 47 9.63 -20.43 -1.04
N ASP A 48 9.55 -19.55 -0.04
CA ASP A 48 9.75 -19.88 1.37
C ASP A 48 8.87 -18.95 2.21
N ILE A 49 7.98 -19.54 3.03
CA ILE A 49 7.02 -18.80 3.86
C ILE A 49 7.72 -18.00 4.97
N GLY A 50 8.88 -18.46 5.46
CA GLY A 50 9.67 -17.75 6.47
C GLY A 50 10.52 -16.61 5.89
N ARG A 51 10.60 -16.51 4.57
CA ARG A 51 11.41 -15.51 3.87
C ARG A 51 10.54 -14.43 3.26
N VAL A 52 10.71 -13.23 3.78
CA VAL A 52 10.04 -12.04 3.26
C VAL A 52 11.06 -10.98 2.88
N TYR A 53 10.66 -10.09 1.99
CA TYR A 53 11.41 -8.94 1.55
C TYR A 53 10.74 -7.67 2.08
N VAL A 54 11.53 -6.84 2.73
CA VAL A 54 11.14 -5.47 3.08
C VAL A 54 11.51 -4.58 1.90
N SER A 55 10.51 -3.93 1.33
CA SER A 55 10.67 -3.08 0.14
C SER A 55 10.16 -1.68 0.44
N SER A 56 10.83 -0.67 -0.09
CA SER A 56 10.43 0.74 0.07
C SER A 56 10.79 1.58 -1.14
N VAL A 57 9.97 2.59 -1.42
CA VAL A 57 10.17 3.63 -2.43
C VAL A 57 9.93 4.99 -1.78
N GLU A 58 10.91 5.88 -1.85
CA GLU A 58 10.84 7.23 -1.31
C GLU A 58 9.96 8.16 -2.17
N ALA A 59 9.17 9.01 -1.54
CA ALA A 59 8.38 10.01 -2.25
C ALA A 59 9.28 11.08 -2.89
N GLY A 60 9.00 11.44 -4.15
CA GLY A 60 9.70 12.48 -4.90
C GLY A 60 11.03 12.05 -5.53
N THR A 61 11.93 11.40 -4.78
CA THR A 61 13.21 10.90 -5.33
C THR A 61 13.07 9.50 -5.93
N TYR A 62 12.06 8.75 -5.50
CA TYR A 62 11.83 7.34 -5.82
C TYR A 62 13.01 6.43 -5.50
N ALA A 63 13.91 6.89 -4.61
CA ALA A 63 15.01 6.11 -4.11
C ALA A 63 14.46 4.83 -3.47
N PHE A 64 14.96 3.68 -3.92
CA PHE A 64 14.36 2.40 -3.59
C PHE A 64 15.31 1.49 -2.83
N ALA A 65 14.74 0.69 -1.92
CA ALA A 65 15.46 -0.34 -1.20
C ALA A 65 14.64 -1.62 -1.17
N CYS A 66 15.32 -2.76 -1.25
CA CYS A 66 14.71 -4.07 -1.10
C CYS A 66 15.74 -5.03 -0.49
N SER A 67 15.40 -5.61 0.66
CA SER A 67 16.24 -6.57 1.36
C SER A 67 15.38 -7.64 2.02
N THR A 68 15.97 -8.79 2.31
CA THR A 68 15.28 -9.82 3.10
C THR A 68 15.13 -9.39 4.56
N ASN A 69 14.27 -10.08 5.32
CA ASN A 69 14.11 -9.88 6.77
C ASN A 69 15.37 -10.13 7.64
N ASN A 70 16.45 -10.66 7.06
CA ASN A 70 17.77 -10.73 7.68
C ASN A 70 18.80 -9.77 7.03
N ASN A 71 18.32 -8.67 6.44
CA ASN A 71 19.12 -7.59 5.84
C ASN A 71 20.03 -8.00 4.67
N ARG A 72 19.77 -9.14 4.01
CA ARG A 72 20.49 -9.49 2.77
C ARG A 72 19.92 -8.68 1.61
N PRO A 73 20.75 -8.01 0.80
CA PRO A 73 20.24 -7.22 -0.34
C PRO A 73 19.52 -8.10 -1.35
N CYS A 74 18.42 -7.60 -1.91
CA CYS A 74 17.69 -8.31 -2.95
C CYS A 74 18.51 -8.34 -4.25
N GLY A 75 18.79 -9.54 -4.76
CA GLY A 75 19.58 -9.71 -5.99
C GLY A 75 18.95 -9.08 -7.24
N GLY A 76 17.62 -8.86 -7.23
CA GLY A 76 16.89 -8.21 -8.32
C GLY A 76 16.81 -6.67 -8.21
N ALA A 77 17.26 -6.08 -7.09
CA ALA A 77 17.20 -4.63 -6.86
C ALA A 77 18.49 -3.91 -7.30
N ARG A 78 19.10 -4.35 -8.41
CA ARG A 78 20.34 -3.78 -8.94
C ARG A 78 20.04 -2.71 -9.98
N GLY A 79 19.90 -1.47 -9.54
CA GLY A 79 19.71 -0.30 -10.42
C GLY A 79 18.29 -0.12 -10.98
N TRP A 80 17.35 -1.02 -10.67
CA TRP A 80 15.95 -0.93 -11.09
C TRP A 80 15.02 -1.49 -10.01
N PHE A 81 13.73 -1.14 -10.10
CA PHE A 81 12.69 -1.74 -9.27
C PHE A 81 12.61 -3.24 -9.51
N CYS A 82 12.91 -4.01 -8.46
CA CYS A 82 12.74 -5.46 -8.50
C CYS A 82 11.25 -5.86 -8.49
N ASN A 83 10.98 -7.14 -8.74
CA ASN A 83 9.60 -7.65 -8.74
C ASN A 83 8.89 -7.51 -7.38
N HIS A 84 9.63 -7.45 -6.26
CA HIS A 84 9.02 -7.17 -4.95
C HIS A 84 8.50 -5.73 -4.87
N ILE A 85 9.27 -4.75 -5.35
CA ILE A 85 8.86 -3.35 -5.38
C ILE A 85 7.66 -3.16 -6.30
N ARG A 86 7.67 -3.79 -7.49
CA ARG A 86 6.52 -3.75 -8.41
C ARG A 86 5.26 -4.34 -7.76
N ALA A 87 5.38 -5.50 -7.12
CA ALA A 87 4.25 -6.11 -6.40
C ALA A 87 3.74 -5.21 -5.26
N LEU A 88 4.64 -4.55 -4.53
CA LEU A 88 4.27 -3.59 -3.48
C LEU A 88 3.48 -2.40 -4.05
N ILE A 89 3.92 -1.82 -5.18
CA ILE A 89 3.21 -0.72 -5.86
C ILE A 89 1.82 -1.18 -6.30
N SER A 90 1.72 -2.35 -6.93
CA SER A 90 0.43 -2.92 -7.35
C SER A 90 -0.53 -3.09 -6.17
N GLU A 91 -0.05 -3.63 -5.05
CA GLU A 91 -0.87 -3.81 -3.84
C GLU A 91 -1.26 -2.45 -3.21
N ALA A 92 -0.36 -1.47 -3.21
CA ALA A 92 -0.67 -0.12 -2.73
C ALA A 92 -1.79 0.53 -3.53
N VAL A 93 -1.74 0.41 -4.87
CA VAL A 93 -2.79 0.92 -5.75
C VAL A 93 -4.10 0.19 -5.53
N LEU A 94 -4.06 -1.13 -5.33
CA LEU A 94 -5.24 -1.94 -4.98
C LEU A 94 -5.88 -1.46 -3.67
N GLN A 95 -5.09 -1.18 -2.64
CA GLN A 95 -5.61 -0.83 -1.30
C GLN A 95 -5.97 0.64 -1.14
N TYR A 96 -5.19 1.54 -1.72
CA TYR A 96 -5.30 2.97 -1.47
C TYR A 96 -5.82 3.77 -2.67
N GLY A 97 -5.88 3.14 -3.85
CA GLY A 97 -6.22 3.79 -5.11
C GLY A 97 -5.04 4.55 -5.72
N VAL A 98 -4.99 4.56 -7.06
CA VAL A 98 -3.91 5.16 -7.85
C VAL A 98 -3.68 6.63 -7.52
N GLU A 99 -4.75 7.42 -7.33
CA GLU A 99 -4.66 8.86 -7.05
C GLU A 99 -3.97 9.13 -5.71
N ARG A 100 -4.28 8.33 -4.68
CA ARG A 100 -3.70 8.52 -3.34
C ARG A 100 -2.24 8.15 -3.35
N VAL A 101 -1.89 7.02 -3.97
CA VAL A 101 -0.50 6.56 -4.10
C VAL A 101 0.33 7.54 -4.93
N GLY A 102 -0.17 7.96 -6.09
CA GLY A 102 0.50 8.92 -6.97
C GLY A 102 0.74 10.26 -6.27
N ARG A 103 -0.28 10.82 -5.62
CA ARG A 103 -0.15 12.07 -4.84
C ARG A 103 0.86 11.92 -3.70
N TYR A 104 0.81 10.83 -2.96
CA TYR A 104 1.72 10.58 -1.85
C TYR A 104 3.18 10.48 -2.31
N LEU A 105 3.41 9.76 -3.42
CA LEU A 105 4.73 9.60 -4.01
C LEU A 105 5.20 10.81 -4.83
N LYS A 106 4.33 11.80 -5.07
CA LYS A 106 4.58 12.97 -5.93
C LYS A 106 4.83 12.61 -7.40
N VAL A 107 4.13 11.58 -7.88
CA VAL A 107 4.19 11.13 -9.27
C VAL A 107 3.15 11.87 -10.09
N GLU A 108 3.62 12.64 -11.06
CA GLU A 108 2.76 13.24 -12.09
C GLU A 108 2.50 12.20 -13.19
N VAL A 109 1.29 11.67 -13.26
CA VAL A 109 0.90 10.76 -14.35
C VAL A 109 0.30 11.61 -15.47
N ALA A 110 1.02 11.72 -16.59
CA ALA A 110 0.51 12.34 -17.81
C ALA A 110 -0.56 11.43 -18.45
N GLY A 111 -1.80 11.51 -17.98
CA GLY A 111 -2.91 10.75 -18.52
C GLY A 111 -4.09 10.67 -17.56
N GLY A 112 -5.14 11.46 -17.82
CA GLY A 112 -6.38 11.39 -17.06
C GLY A 112 -7.06 10.01 -17.14
N ALA A 113 -7.88 9.71 -16.13
CA ALA A 113 -8.83 8.59 -15.99
C ALA A 113 -8.32 7.13 -16.18
N SER A 114 -7.13 6.89 -16.74
CA SER A 114 -6.61 5.53 -17.03
C SER A 114 -5.33 5.18 -16.27
N ALA A 115 -4.94 5.98 -15.27
CA ALA A 115 -3.73 5.71 -14.49
C ALA A 115 -3.90 4.41 -13.67
N ASP A 116 -2.90 3.54 -13.73
CA ASP A 116 -2.82 2.30 -12.97
C ASP A 116 -1.44 2.14 -12.29
N ALA A 117 -1.22 1.01 -11.63
CA ALA A 117 0.06 0.71 -10.99
C ALA A 117 1.24 0.65 -11.97
N GLY A 118 1.00 0.24 -13.23
CA GLY A 118 1.99 0.24 -14.29
C GLY A 118 2.43 1.64 -14.64
N SER A 119 1.47 2.54 -14.89
CA SER A 119 1.74 3.94 -15.20
C SER A 119 2.54 4.67 -14.11
N LEU A 120 2.25 4.40 -12.83
CA LEU A 120 3.04 4.93 -11.72
C LEU A 120 4.46 4.36 -11.71
N THR A 121 4.59 3.05 -11.94
CA THR A 121 5.90 2.38 -12.00
C THR A 121 6.76 2.94 -13.13
N ASP A 122 6.17 3.14 -14.30
CA ASP A 122 6.86 3.66 -15.49
C ASP A 122 7.29 5.12 -15.29
N ALA A 123 6.40 5.97 -14.76
CA ALA A 123 6.72 7.37 -14.46
C ALA A 123 7.87 7.51 -13.44
N MET A 124 7.85 6.72 -12.37
CA MET A 124 8.95 6.68 -11.40
C MET A 124 10.23 6.13 -12.01
N THR A 125 10.15 5.11 -12.85
CA THR A 125 11.32 4.48 -13.47
C THR A 125 11.96 5.38 -14.54
N ALA A 126 11.17 6.23 -15.20
CA ALA A 126 11.63 7.16 -16.23
C ALA A 126 12.67 8.18 -15.71
N VAL A 127 12.58 8.59 -14.44
CA VAL A 127 13.58 9.49 -13.82
C VAL A 127 14.84 8.76 -13.34
N ARG A 128 14.95 7.44 -13.58
CA ARG A 128 16.10 6.59 -13.24
C ARG A 128 16.51 6.71 -11.77
N PRO A 129 15.63 6.30 -10.83
CA PRO A 129 15.89 6.50 -9.42
C PRO A 129 17.10 5.72 -8.94
N GLY A 130 17.80 6.29 -7.96
CA GLY A 130 18.93 5.65 -7.31
C GLY A 130 18.51 4.56 -6.33
N GLN A 131 19.47 3.71 -5.96
CA GLN A 131 19.31 2.82 -4.82
C GLN A 131 19.39 3.63 -3.53
N GLY A 132 18.33 3.57 -2.71
CA GLY A 132 18.26 4.20 -1.40
C GLY A 132 18.95 3.37 -0.32
N ASP A 133 18.99 3.92 0.89
CA ASP A 133 19.48 3.20 2.05
C ASP A 133 18.46 2.17 2.57
N GLY A 134 18.94 1.17 3.31
CA GLY A 134 18.11 0.14 3.94
C GLY A 134 17.57 0.53 5.32
N SER A 135 17.67 1.80 5.74
CA SER A 135 17.42 2.22 7.13
C SER A 135 15.97 1.99 7.57
N ALA A 136 15.01 2.10 6.63
CA ALA A 136 13.59 1.88 6.90
C ALA A 136 13.25 0.41 7.20
N ALA A 137 14.11 -0.55 6.81
CA ALA A 137 13.72 -1.96 6.79
C ALA A 137 13.33 -2.51 8.16
N ALA A 138 14.10 -2.19 9.21
CA ALA A 138 13.85 -2.68 10.57
C ALA A 138 12.54 -2.12 11.16
N GLN A 139 12.27 -0.83 10.93
CA GLN A 139 11.04 -0.19 11.41
C GLN A 139 9.80 -0.74 10.70
N VAL A 140 9.88 -0.89 9.37
CA VAL A 140 8.80 -1.49 8.56
C VAL A 140 8.53 -2.91 8.99
N PHE A 141 9.57 -3.72 9.20
CA PHE A 141 9.41 -5.09 9.66
C PHE A 141 8.77 -5.15 11.06
N SER A 142 9.14 -4.24 11.98
CA SER A 142 8.53 -4.16 13.30
C SER A 142 7.04 -3.78 13.25
N ARG A 143 6.66 -2.86 12.35
CA ARG A 143 5.25 -2.53 12.10
C ARG A 143 4.48 -3.70 11.49
N PHE A 144 5.11 -4.44 10.59
CA PHE A 144 4.53 -5.67 10.06
C PHE A 144 4.27 -6.73 11.14
N LEU A 145 5.22 -6.98 12.04
CA LEU A 145 5.00 -7.92 13.15
C LEU A 145 3.83 -7.47 14.05
N ARG A 146 3.71 -6.16 14.30
CA ARG A 146 2.57 -5.60 15.03
C ARG A 146 1.25 -5.79 14.26
N HIS A 147 1.28 -5.67 12.93
CA HIS A 147 0.12 -5.95 12.09
C HIS A 147 -0.30 -7.42 12.17
N LEU A 148 0.65 -8.36 12.17
CA LEU A 148 0.33 -9.78 12.35
C LEU A 148 -0.33 -10.05 13.69
N ALA A 149 0.20 -9.49 14.79
CA ALA A 149 -0.42 -9.62 16.11
C ALA A 149 -1.86 -9.07 16.14
N TYR A 150 -2.15 -8.01 15.37
CA TYR A 150 -3.52 -7.51 15.22
C TYR A 150 -4.44 -8.51 14.48
N LEU A 151 -3.91 -9.21 13.47
CA LEU A 151 -4.67 -10.21 12.71
C LEU A 151 -4.94 -11.50 13.50
N GLU A 152 -4.25 -11.73 14.61
CA GLU A 152 -4.51 -12.85 15.53
C GLU A 152 -5.76 -12.61 16.40
N LEU A 153 -6.23 -11.36 16.50
CA LEU A 153 -7.45 -11.05 17.24
C LEU A 153 -8.69 -11.52 16.49
N ALA A 154 -9.63 -12.14 17.21
CA ALA A 154 -10.90 -12.55 16.62
C ALA A 154 -11.67 -11.32 16.12
N PRO A 155 -12.13 -11.31 14.85
CA PRO A 155 -12.92 -10.20 14.33
C PRO A 155 -14.25 -10.10 15.10
N SER A 156 -14.65 -8.89 15.45
CA SER A 156 -15.92 -8.61 16.13
C SER A 156 -16.67 -7.50 15.41
N THR A 157 -17.99 -7.64 15.34
CA THR A 157 -18.94 -6.60 14.89
C THR A 157 -19.62 -5.89 16.06
N GLY A 158 -19.15 -6.15 17.29
CA GLY A 158 -19.63 -5.47 18.49
C GLY A 158 -19.42 -3.95 18.40
N PRO A 159 -20.26 -3.16 19.08
CA PRO A 159 -20.15 -1.71 19.03
C PRO A 159 -18.80 -1.27 19.61
N LEU A 160 -18.08 -0.42 18.86
CA LEU A 160 -16.89 0.27 19.34
C LEU A 160 -17.34 1.61 19.94
N PRO A 161 -17.28 1.80 21.27
CA PRO A 161 -17.77 3.01 21.93
C PRO A 161 -17.13 4.30 21.38
N GLU A 162 -15.86 4.24 21.00
CA GLU A 162 -15.11 5.35 20.43
C GLU A 162 -15.57 5.69 19.00
N MET A 163 -16.24 4.76 18.31
CA MET A 163 -16.80 5.01 16.97
C MET A 163 -18.24 5.54 16.98
N GLN A 164 -18.82 5.82 18.16
CA GLN A 164 -20.19 6.34 18.29
C GLN A 164 -20.43 7.68 17.55
N TRP A 165 -19.37 8.46 17.32
CA TRP A 165 -19.44 9.73 16.60
C TRP A 165 -19.48 9.55 15.08
N PHE A 166 -19.20 8.35 14.57
CA PHE A 166 -19.32 8.03 13.15
C PHE A 166 -20.71 7.46 12.87
N PRO A 167 -21.47 8.02 11.92
CA PRO A 167 -22.79 7.49 11.57
C PRO A 167 -22.65 6.04 11.08
N THR A 168 -23.23 5.09 11.82
CA THR A 168 -23.19 3.66 11.46
C THR A 168 -24.08 3.40 10.25
N THR A 169 -23.59 2.67 9.25
CA THR A 169 -24.34 2.40 8.01
C THR A 169 -25.47 1.36 8.16
N ARG A 170 -25.55 0.60 9.25
CA ARG A 170 -26.74 -0.19 9.64
C ARG A 170 -26.50 -0.88 10.99
N ALA A 171 -27.53 -0.93 11.85
CA ALA A 171 -27.65 -2.04 12.79
C ALA A 171 -28.11 -3.27 12.00
N VAL A 172 -27.31 -4.33 11.95
CA VAL A 172 -27.78 -5.63 11.48
C VAL A 172 -28.48 -6.26 12.68
N ALA A 173 -29.82 -6.32 12.62
CA ALA A 173 -30.64 -7.15 13.49
C ALA A 173 -30.66 -8.59 12.96
#